data_AF-A0A7L4ZRB9-F1
#
_entry.id   AF-A0A7L4ZRB9-F1
#
_cell.length_a   1.000
_cell.length_b   1.000
_cell.length_c   1.000
_cell.angle_alpha   90.00
_cell.angle_beta   90.00
_cell.angle_gamma   90.00
#
_symmetry.space_group_name_H-M   'P 1'
#
loop_
_entity.id
_entity.type
_entity.pdbx_description
1 polymer ?
#
loop_
_entity_poly.entity_id
_entity_poly.type
_entity_poly.pdbx_seq_one_letter_code
_entity_poly.pdbx_strand_id
1 'polypeptide(L)'
;MSIPSFMADQITIIRDEIIPEIPEEVFDSHEFIRSFSKRFELEYVKFLNSYKTEPFRNVHAQIGKFLAENQEDLHIKSKGKTISENIFGIDNLNEKWEKLH
;
A
#
# COMPACT_ATOMS: atom_id res chain seq x y z
N MET A 1 3.94 15.82 -7.70
CA MET A 1 4.05 15.29 -6.33
C MET A 1 4.49 13.83 -6.42
N SER A 2 5.41 13.38 -5.55
CA SER A 2 5.83 11.98 -5.52
C SER A 2 4.85 11.13 -4.70
N ILE A 3 4.86 9.81 -4.90
CA ILE A 3 4.01 8.88 -4.15
C ILE A 3 4.26 9.00 -2.63
N PRO A 4 5.51 8.97 -2.12
CA PRO A 4 5.75 9.10 -0.68
C PRO A 4 5.29 10.44 -0.12
N SER A 5 5.47 11.54 -0.86
CA SER A 5 4.99 12.87 -0.44
C SER A 5 3.47 12.92 -0.35
N PHE A 6 2.78 12.36 -1.35
CA PHE A 6 1.33 12.28 -1.31
C PHE A 6 0.84 11.43 -0.13
N MET A 7 1.45 10.27 0.10
CA MET A 7 1.07 9.39 1.21
C MET A 7 1.32 10.05 2.57
N ALA A 8 2.41 10.80 2.73
CA ALA A 8 2.67 11.57 3.94
C ALA A 8 1.58 12.65 4.16
N ASP A 9 1.19 13.37 3.11
CA ASP A 9 0.11 14.37 3.19
C ASP A 9 -1.25 13.74 3.54
N GLN A 10 -1.44 12.45 3.22
CA GLN A 10 -2.67 11.69 3.48
C GLN A 10 -2.55 10.73 4.67
N ILE A 11 -1.52 10.84 5.50
CA ILE A 11 -1.19 9.82 6.51
C ILE A 11 -2.34 9.54 7.49
N THR A 12 -3.08 10.58 7.89
CA THR A 12 -4.26 10.45 8.74
C THR A 12 -5.37 9.65 8.05
N ILE A 13 -5.65 9.90 6.77
CA ILE A 13 -6.66 9.13 6.01
C ILE A 13 -6.21 7.69 5.83
N ILE A 14 -4.92 7.47 5.56
CA ILE A 14 -4.37 6.12 5.43
C ILE A 14 -4.52 5.34 6.74
N ARG A 15 -4.15 5.94 7.88
CA ARG A 15 -4.21 5.34 9.21
C ARG A 15 -5.63 5.15 9.72
N ASP A 16 -6.50 6.15 9.57
CA ASP A 16 -7.80 6.19 10.26
C ASP A 16 -8.96 5.71 9.38
N GLU A 17 -8.80 5.66 8.05
CA GLU A 17 -9.84 5.20 7.12
C GLU A 17 -9.41 3.95 6.36
N ILE A 18 -8.26 3.98 5.67
CA ILE A 18 -7.90 2.90 4.71
C ILE A 18 -7.47 1.62 5.42
N ILE A 19 -6.54 1.70 6.38
CA ILE A 19 -6.06 0.52 7.12
C ILE A 19 -7.20 -0.13 7.92
N PRO A 20 -8.06 0.61 8.66
CA PRO A 20 -9.17 0.03 9.40
C PRO A 20 -10.25 -0.61 8.52
N GLU A 21 -10.44 -0.14 7.28
CA GLU A 21 -11.41 -0.73 6.33
C GLU A 21 -11.00 -2.11 5.79
N ILE A 22 -9.72 -2.48 5.88
CA ILE A 22 -9.28 -3.83 5.51
C ILE A 22 -9.85 -4.81 6.55
N PRO A 23 -10.63 -5.85 6.19
CA PRO A 23 -11.29 -6.69 7.20
C PRO A 23 -10.34 -7.46 8.12
N GLU A 24 -9.18 -7.85 7.61
CA GLU A 24 -8.21 -8.71 8.29
C GLU A 24 -7.34 -7.90 9.26
N GLU A 25 -7.03 -8.47 10.43
CA GLU A 25 -6.05 -7.88 11.37
C GLU A 25 -4.62 -7.93 10.82
N VAL A 26 -4.34 -8.96 10.02
CA VAL A 26 -3.09 -9.11 9.27
C VAL A 26 -3.42 -9.04 7.80
N PHE A 27 -2.84 -8.06 7.11
CA PHE A 27 -3.07 -7.83 5.69
C PHE A 27 -1.74 -7.76 4.94
N ASP A 28 -1.78 -7.91 3.62
CA ASP A 28 -0.61 -7.78 2.77
C ASP A 28 -0.60 -6.48 1.94
N SER A 29 0.52 -6.19 1.29
CA SER A 29 0.63 -4.98 0.47
C SER A 29 -0.39 -4.92 -0.67
N HIS A 30 -0.86 -6.04 -1.22
CA HIS A 30 -1.87 -6.04 -2.28
C HIS A 30 -3.24 -5.66 -1.75
N GLU A 31 -3.64 -6.17 -0.59
CA GLU A 31 -4.88 -5.80 0.09
C GLU A 31 -4.90 -4.29 0.41
N PHE A 32 -3.79 -3.78 0.94
CA PHE A 32 -3.63 -2.34 1.16
C PHE A 32 -3.75 -1.54 -0.15
N ILE A 33 -3.02 -1.95 -1.20
CA ILE A 33 -3.03 -1.25 -2.49
C ILE A 33 -4.42 -1.26 -3.11
N ARG A 34 -5.21 -2.32 -2.91
CA ARG A 34 -6.59 -2.38 -3.37
C ARG A 34 -7.45 -1.30 -2.68
N SER A 35 -7.40 -1.21 -1.36
CA SER A 35 -8.14 -0.17 -0.61
C SER A 35 -7.63 1.24 -0.94
N PHE A 36 -6.31 1.42 -1.01
CA PHE A 36 -5.68 2.68 -1.42
C PHE A 36 -6.12 3.15 -2.81
N SER A 37 -6.06 2.25 -3.81
CA SER A 37 -6.44 2.57 -5.18
C SER A 37 -7.91 2.90 -5.33
N LYS A 38 -8.79 2.28 -4.52
CA LYS A 38 -10.20 2.60 -4.45
C LYS A 38 -10.45 3.97 -3.80
N ARG A 39 -9.73 4.31 -2.73
CA ARG A 39 -9.87 5.59 -2.02
C ARG A 39 -9.33 6.78 -2.82
N PHE A 40 -8.24 6.58 -3.54
CA PHE A 40 -7.49 7.61 -4.26
C PHE A 40 -7.36 7.29 -5.76
N GLU A 41 -8.48 6.97 -6.41
CA GLU A 41 -8.50 6.44 -7.79
C GLU A 41 -7.77 7.35 -8.79
N LEU A 42 -8.05 8.67 -8.76
CA LEU A 42 -7.44 9.62 -9.69
C LEU A 42 -5.93 9.72 -9.49
N GLU A 43 -5.48 9.77 -8.23
CA GLU A 43 -4.07 9.86 -7.88
C GLU A 43 -3.33 8.57 -8.22
N TYR A 44 -3.96 7.41 -7.97
CA TYR A 44 -3.43 6.10 -8.33
C TYR A 44 -3.19 5.99 -9.84
N VAL A 45 -4.14 6.42 -10.67
CA VAL A 45 -3.98 6.46 -12.14
C VAL A 45 -2.86 7.43 -12.55
N LYS A 46 -2.76 8.61 -11.93
CA LYS A 46 -1.66 9.56 -12.19
C LYS A 46 -0.30 8.95 -11.83
N PHE A 47 -0.20 8.20 -10.73
CA PHE A 47 1.03 7.53 -10.32
C PHE A 47 1.45 6.46 -11.32
N LEU A 48 0.50 5.63 -11.78
CA LEU A 48 0.78 4.65 -12.83
C LEU A 48 1.30 5.31 -14.11
N ASN A 49 0.67 6.42 -14.52
CA ASN A 49 1.07 7.16 -15.73
C ASN A 49 2.44 7.86 -15.60
N SER A 50 3.00 7.97 -14.40
CA SER A 50 4.32 8.57 -14.18
C SER A 50 5.48 7.63 -14.55
N TYR A 51 5.23 6.33 -14.74
CA TYR A 51 6.23 5.33 -15.08
C TYR A 51 6.02 4.79 -16.50
N LYS A 52 7.10 4.77 -17.31
CA LYS A 52 7.07 4.25 -18.69
C LYS A 52 7.20 2.74 -18.77
N THR A 53 7.85 2.11 -17.80
CA THR A 53 8.12 0.68 -17.75
C THR A 53 7.63 0.13 -16.41
N GLU A 54 6.98 -1.04 -16.43
CA GLU A 54 6.46 -1.72 -15.25
C GLU A 54 5.75 -0.80 -14.23
N PRO A 55 4.74 0.00 -14.65
CA PRO A 55 4.17 1.06 -13.82
C PRO A 55 3.58 0.53 -12.51
N PHE A 56 2.87 -0.61 -12.56
CA PHE A 56 2.31 -1.25 -11.37
C PHE A 56 3.40 -1.65 -10.38
N ARG A 57 4.44 -2.35 -10.84
CA ARG A 57 5.56 -2.77 -9.99
C ARG A 57 6.23 -1.57 -9.33
N ASN A 58 6.48 -0.50 -10.07
CA ASN A 58 7.12 0.70 -9.54
C ASN A 58 6.25 1.41 -8.51
N VAL A 59 4.96 1.61 -8.79
CA VAL A 59 4.01 2.23 -7.85
C VAL A 59 3.86 1.37 -6.59
N HIS A 60 3.64 0.07 -6.74
CA HIS A 60 3.48 -0.86 -5.62
C HIS A 60 4.74 -0.91 -4.75
N ALA A 61 5.93 -0.87 -5.35
CA ALA A 61 7.19 -0.83 -4.62
C ALA A 61 7.35 0.46 -3.80
N GLN A 62 6.96 1.62 -4.35
CA GLN A 62 6.97 2.89 -3.61
C GLN A 62 5.99 2.88 -2.44
N ILE A 63 4.78 2.35 -2.65
CA ILE A 63 3.77 2.19 -1.60
C ILE A 63 4.29 1.24 -0.50
N GLY A 64 4.78 0.06 -0.86
CA GLY A 64 5.31 -0.91 0.11
C GLY A 64 6.51 -0.36 0.89
N LYS A 65 7.39 0.40 0.23
CA LYS A 65 8.50 1.09 0.91
C LYS A 65 7.98 2.13 1.91
N PHE A 66 6.97 2.93 1.53
CA PHE A 66 6.37 3.89 2.44
C PHE A 66 5.75 3.22 3.67
N LEU A 67 5.02 2.12 3.50
CA LEU A 67 4.46 1.34 4.61
C LEU A 67 5.58 0.85 5.56
N ALA A 68 6.67 0.34 5.02
CA ALA A 68 7.82 -0.14 5.80
C ALA A 68 8.50 0.97 6.61
N GLU A 69 8.62 2.16 6.02
CA GLU A 69 9.32 3.31 6.63
C GLU A 69 8.46 4.09 7.64
N ASN A 70 7.12 3.98 7.57
CA ASN A 70 6.18 4.77 8.38
C ASN A 70 5.28 3.88 9.26
N GLN A 71 5.77 2.70 9.66
CA GLN A 71 5.02 1.74 10.48
C GLN A 71 4.45 2.36 11.76
N GLU A 72 5.26 3.17 12.46
CA GLU A 72 4.85 3.83 13.71
C GLU A 72 3.70 4.82 13.46
N ASP A 73 3.81 5.70 12.47
CA ASP A 73 2.77 6.69 12.16
C ASP A 73 1.47 6.05 11.63
N LEU A 74 1.59 4.89 10.98
CA LEU A 74 0.47 4.14 10.41
C LEU A 74 -0.17 3.15 11.38
N HIS A 75 0.38 2.99 12.59
CA HIS A 75 -0.04 1.98 13.57
C HIS A 75 -0.07 0.56 12.97
N ILE A 76 0.99 0.18 12.26
CA ILE A 76 1.15 -1.17 11.71
C ILE A 76 2.52 -1.73 12.03
N LYS A 77 2.67 -3.05 11.94
CA LYS A 77 3.95 -3.72 12.12
C LYS A 77 4.17 -4.81 11.08
N SER A 78 5.38 -4.90 10.52
CA SER A 78 5.76 -6.01 9.64
C SER A 78 5.70 -7.34 10.38
N LYS A 79 5.07 -8.34 9.74
CA LYS A 79 5.04 -9.76 10.14
C LYS A 79 5.92 -10.64 9.26
N GLY A 80 6.79 -10.04 8.46
CA GLY A 80 7.58 -10.73 7.44
C GLY A 80 6.84 -10.88 6.12
N LYS A 81 7.29 -11.82 5.30
CA LYS A 81 6.84 -11.95 3.91
C LYS A 81 5.84 -13.08 3.72
N THR A 82 4.92 -12.88 2.78
CA THR A 82 3.97 -13.90 2.30
C THR A 82 4.01 -13.98 0.79
N ILE A 83 3.57 -15.10 0.25
CA ILE A 83 3.16 -15.17 -1.15
C ILE A 83 1.70 -14.73 -1.20
N SER A 84 1.38 -13.85 -2.14
CA SER A 84 0.01 -13.47 -2.45
C SER A 84 -0.13 -13.14 -3.94
N GLU A 85 -1.35 -13.30 -4.42
CA GLU A 85 -1.72 -13.04 -5.80
C GLU A 85 -1.82 -11.52 -6.04
N ASN A 86 -1.10 -10.99 -7.02
CA ASN A 86 -1.21 -9.59 -7.40
C ASN A 86 -2.44 -9.33 -8.29
N ILE A 87 -2.64 -8.08 -8.70
CA ILE A 87 -3.79 -7.68 -9.56
C ILE A 87 -3.89 -8.40 -10.92
N PHE A 88 -2.87 -9.16 -11.33
CA PHE A 88 -2.80 -9.91 -12.58
C PHE A 88 -2.97 -11.42 -12.40
N GLY A 89 -3.29 -11.90 -11.20
CA GLY A 89 -3.34 -13.34 -10.94
C GLY A 89 -1.96 -13.98 -10.76
N ILE A 90 -0.91 -13.17 -10.48
CA ILE A 90 0.46 -13.67 -10.37
C ILE A 90 0.91 -13.63 -8.91
N ASP A 91 1.21 -14.81 -8.38
CA ASP A 91 1.80 -14.99 -7.07
C ASP A 91 3.17 -14.31 -6.97
N ASN A 92 3.31 -13.41 -6.00
CA ASN A 92 4.56 -12.72 -5.71
C ASN A 92 4.80 -12.65 -4.20
N LEU A 93 6.07 -12.58 -3.83
CA LEU A 93 6.49 -12.36 -2.46
C LEU A 93 6.23 -10.89 -2.08
N ASN A 94 5.36 -10.64 -1.11
CA ASN A 94 5.09 -9.31 -0.56
C ASN A 94 5.15 -9.31 0.97
N GLU A 95 5.17 -8.12 1.54
CA GLU A 95 5.23 -7.93 2.99
C GLU A 95 3.83 -8.06 3.60
N LYS A 96 3.75 -8.65 4.79
CA LYS A 96 2.56 -8.68 5.66
C LYS A 96 2.67 -7.64 6.76
N TRP A 97 1.54 -7.04 7.08
CA TRP A 97 1.36 -6.00 8.07
C TRP A 97 0.31 -6.46 9.08
N GLU A 98 0.59 -6.30 10.37
CA GLU A 98 -0.37 -6.45 11.46
C GLU A 98 -0.79 -5.05 11.93
N LYS A 99 -2.08 -4.84 12.14
CA LYS A 99 -2.60 -3.61 12.74
C LYS A 99 -2.26 -3.54 14.21
N LEU A 100 -1.90 -2.35 14.68
CA LEU A 100 -1.67 -2.06 16.09
C LEU A 100 -2.87 -1.27 16.61
N HIS A 101 -3.43 -1.72 17.74
CA HIS A 101 -4.54 -1.07 18.44
C HIS A 101 -4.04 -0.09 19.51
#